data_AF-V9EIJ5-F1
#
_entry.id   AF-V9EIJ5-F1
#
_cell.length_a   1.000
_cell.length_b   1.000
_cell.length_c   1.000
_cell.angle_alpha   90.00
_cell.angle_beta   90.00
_cell.angle_gamma   90.00
#
_symmetry.space_group_name_H-M   'P 1'
#
loop_
_entity.id
_entity.type
_entity.pdbx_description
1 polymer ?
#
loop_
_entity_poly.entity_id
_entity_poly.type
_entity_poly.pdbx_seq_one_letter_code
_entity_poly.pdbx_strand_id
1 'polypeptide(L)'
;MYSKTYLALAPVADTVARQRLLHAAAPAIAAGTPINDDLLLSARVERQLREVEAQRGMVTRHEVLAAMIREHAIFIEHAEMEYPKAVAPSVMPSEQPQ
;
A
#
# COMPACT_ATOMS: atom_id res chain seq x y z
N MET A 1 3.82 6.04 -13.05
CA MET A 1 4.98 5.69 -12.19
C MET A 1 4.67 6.13 -10.78
N TYR A 2 5.26 5.49 -9.77
CA TYR A 2 5.11 5.93 -8.40
C TYR A 2 5.65 7.35 -8.23
N SER A 3 4.88 8.20 -7.56
CA SER A 3 5.22 9.60 -7.33
C SER A 3 6.21 9.78 -6.19
N LYS A 4 6.24 8.81 -5.26
CA LYS A 4 7.04 8.83 -4.03
C LYS A 4 7.85 7.55 -3.87
N THR A 5 8.85 7.64 -3.00
CA THR A 5 9.60 6.47 -2.52
C THR A 5 8.88 5.87 -1.31
N TYR A 6 8.65 4.56 -1.35
CA TYR A 6 8.12 3.77 -0.24
C TYR A 6 9.21 2.84 0.28
N LEU A 7 9.78 3.18 1.43
CA LEU A 7 10.81 2.36 2.07
C LEU A 7 10.27 0.97 2.44
N ALA A 8 11.14 -0.04 2.39
CA ALA A 8 10.83 -1.35 2.95
C ALA A 8 10.62 -1.22 4.47
N LEU A 9 9.75 -2.06 5.03
CA LEU A 9 9.55 -2.08 6.48
C LEU A 9 10.79 -2.64 7.18
N ALA A 10 11.02 -2.16 8.41
CA ALA A 10 11.99 -2.79 9.28
C ALA A 10 11.62 -4.28 9.51
N PRO A 11 12.62 -5.17 9.68
CA PRO A 11 12.39 -6.52 10.15
C PRO A 11 11.61 -6.50 11.46
N VAL A 12 10.71 -7.45 11.64
CA VAL A 12 9.96 -7.56 12.90
C VAL A 12 10.92 -7.83 14.07
N ALA A 13 10.58 -7.31 15.25
CA ALA A 13 11.44 -7.37 16.44
C ALA A 13 11.66 -8.82 16.92
N ASP A 14 10.59 -9.62 16.97
CA ASP A 14 10.66 -11.03 17.36
C ASP A 14 11.41 -11.87 16.31
N THR A 15 12.39 -12.65 16.76
CA THR A 15 13.27 -13.42 15.87
C THR A 15 12.56 -14.62 15.22
N VAL A 16 11.58 -15.22 15.88
CA VAL A 16 10.82 -16.35 15.34
C VAL A 16 9.89 -15.86 14.25
N ALA A 17 9.14 -14.78 14.49
CA ALA A 17 8.34 -14.13 13.47
C ALA A 17 9.21 -13.64 12.31
N ARG A 18 10.37 -13.05 12.60
CA ARG A 18 11.31 -12.61 11.55
C ARG A 18 11.73 -13.75 10.63
N GLN A 19 12.05 -14.91 11.18
CA GLN A 19 12.44 -16.08 10.38
C GLN A 19 11.27 -16.59 9.53
N ARG A 20 10.05 -16.61 10.07
CA ARG A 20 8.84 -17.02 9.33
C ARG A 20 8.47 -16.05 8.21
N LEU A 21 8.76 -14.76 8.41
CA LEU A 21 8.45 -13.69 7.47
C LEU A 21 9.61 -13.36 6.52
N LEU A 22 10.70 -14.12 6.55
CA LEU A 22 11.93 -13.81 5.80
C LEU A 22 11.69 -13.60 4.29
N HIS A 23 10.79 -14.39 3.70
CA HIS A 23 10.46 -14.32 2.27
C HIS A 23 9.18 -13.52 1.98
N ALA A 24 8.58 -12.94 3.01
CA ALA A 24 7.34 -12.16 2.92
C ALA A 24 7.59 -10.64 2.89
N ALA A 25 8.83 -10.20 3.11
CA ALA A 25 9.17 -8.79 3.12
C ALA A 25 9.02 -8.17 1.73
N ALA A 26 8.15 -7.18 1.59
CA ALA A 26 7.96 -6.48 0.33
C ALA A 26 9.13 -5.51 0.09
N PRO A 27 9.65 -5.42 -1.15
CA PRO A 27 10.82 -4.60 -1.45
C PRO A 27 10.49 -3.11 -1.32
N ALA A 28 11.53 -2.29 -1.17
CA ALA A 28 11.38 -0.84 -1.29
C ALA A 28 10.99 -0.45 -2.73
N ILE A 29 10.19 0.60 -2.85
CA ILE A 29 9.75 1.14 -4.14
C ILE A 29 10.34 2.53 -4.28
N ALA A 30 11.18 2.76 -5.28
CA ALA A 30 11.70 4.10 -5.57
C ALA A 30 10.68 4.95 -6.33
N ALA A 31 10.72 6.26 -6.12
CA ALA A 31 10.01 7.20 -6.98
C ALA A 31 10.45 7.03 -8.44
N GLY A 32 9.51 7.12 -9.38
CA GLY A 32 9.75 6.85 -10.80
C GLY A 32 9.70 5.38 -11.20
N THR A 33 9.61 4.43 -10.25
CA THR A 33 9.33 3.03 -10.59
C THR A 33 7.96 2.93 -11.29
N PRO A 34 7.79 2.13 -12.36
CA PRO A 34 6.49 1.86 -12.94
C PRO A 34 5.51 1.31 -11.89
N ILE A 35 4.25 1.73 -11.96
CA ILE A 35 3.22 1.14 -11.09
C ILE A 35 3.02 -0.30 -11.58
N ASN A 36 3.02 -1.24 -10.63
CA ASN A 36 3.00 -2.67 -10.88
C ASN A 36 2.23 -3.36 -9.75
N ASP A 37 1.20 -4.11 -10.13
CA ASP A 37 0.35 -4.88 -9.23
C ASP A 37 1.13 -5.86 -8.35
N ASP A 38 2.28 -6.39 -8.82
CA ASP A 38 3.14 -7.28 -8.02
C ASP A 38 3.69 -6.57 -6.77
N LEU A 39 3.98 -5.27 -6.86
CA LEU A 39 4.49 -4.47 -5.75
C LEU A 39 3.38 -4.20 -4.72
N LEU A 40 2.14 -3.99 -5.18
CA LEU A 40 0.97 -3.90 -4.30
C LEU A 40 0.67 -5.25 -3.65
N LEU A 41 0.69 -6.34 -4.43
CA LEU A 41 0.43 -7.68 -3.94
C LEU A 41 1.45 -8.08 -2.87
N SER A 42 2.74 -7.85 -3.10
CA SER A 42 3.78 -8.13 -2.11
C SER A 42 3.59 -7.31 -0.83
N ALA A 43 3.29 -6.00 -0.92
CA ALA A 43 2.99 -5.17 0.26
C ALA A 43 1.75 -5.67 1.04
N ARG A 44 0.70 -6.11 0.34
CA ARG A 44 -0.50 -6.71 0.94
C ARG A 44 -0.20 -8.03 1.65
N VAL A 45 0.56 -8.92 1.01
CA VAL A 45 0.97 -10.20 1.59
C VAL A 45 1.82 -9.98 2.84
N GLU A 46 2.79 -9.05 2.80
CA GLU A 46 3.61 -8.70 3.96
C GLU A 46 2.72 -8.27 5.14
N ARG A 47 1.78 -7.35 4.91
CA ARG A 47 0.86 -6.88 5.96
C ARG A 47 0.01 -8.01 6.52
N GLN A 48 -0.59 -8.86 5.68
CA GLN A 48 -1.41 -9.99 6.11
C GLN A 48 -0.62 -10.95 7.00
N LEU A 49 0.62 -11.27 6.64
CA LEU A 49 1.43 -12.20 7.41
C LEU A 49 1.90 -11.59 8.75
N ARG A 50 2.20 -10.28 8.79
CA ARG A 50 2.43 -9.57 10.06
C ARG A 50 1.20 -9.60 10.96
N GLU A 51 0.00 -9.48 10.41
CA GLU A 51 -1.25 -9.59 11.16
C GLU A 51 -1.47 -10.99 11.74
N VAL A 52 -1.17 -12.05 10.98
CA VAL A 52 -1.20 -13.45 11.46
C VAL A 52 -0.22 -13.66 12.62
N GLU A 53 1.02 -13.19 12.50
CA GLU A 53 1.99 -13.32 13.60
C GLU A 53 1.65 -12.41 14.81
N ALA A 54 0.91 -11.32 14.60
CA ALA A 54 0.41 -10.50 15.69
C ALA A 54 -0.68 -11.21 16.52
N GLN A 55 -1.52 -12.04 15.88
CA GLN A 55 -2.47 -12.90 16.60
C GLN A 55 -1.76 -13.94 17.49
N ARG A 56 -0.52 -14.29 17.15
CA ARG A 56 0.35 -15.18 17.94
C ARG A 56 1.14 -14.44 19.02
N GLY A 57 0.97 -13.13 19.15
CA GLY A 57 1.69 -12.27 20.10
C GLY A 57 3.16 -12.01 19.75
N MET A 58 3.61 -12.37 18.54
CA MET A 58 5.01 -12.24 18.13
C MET A 58 5.29 -10.95 17.36
N VAL A 59 4.27 -10.36 16.73
CA VAL A 59 4.36 -9.07 16.06
C VAL A 59 3.50 -8.05 16.81
N THR A 60 4.05 -6.86 17.02
CA THR A 60 3.37 -5.78 17.72
C THR A 60 2.29 -5.15 16.84
N ARG A 61 1.28 -4.55 17.47
CA ARG A 61 0.26 -3.75 16.76
C ARG A 61 0.89 -2.60 15.96
N HIS A 62 1.99 -2.03 16.45
CA HIS A 62 2.69 -0.95 15.75
C HIS A 62 3.32 -1.43 14.44
N GLU A 63 3.96 -2.61 14.43
CA GLU A 63 4.53 -3.20 13.23
C GLU A 63 3.47 -3.57 12.18
N VAL A 64 2.29 -4.04 12.63
CA VAL A 64 1.14 -4.27 11.74
C VAL A 64 0.62 -2.94 11.17
N LEU A 65 0.48 -1.92 12.00
CA LEU A 65 -0.01 -0.61 11.57
C LEU A 65 0.95 0.04 10.56
N ALA A 66 2.26 -0.07 10.77
CA ALA A 66 3.25 0.41 9.81
C ALA A 66 3.09 -0.28 8.44
N ALA A 67 2.82 -1.59 8.43
CA ALA A 67 2.55 -2.33 7.20
C ALA A 67 1.23 -1.90 6.53
N MET A 68 0.17 -1.69 7.32
CA MET A 68 -1.11 -1.18 6.81
C MET A 68 -0.98 0.19 6.16
N ILE A 69 -0.29 1.13 6.82
CA ILE A 69 -0.08 2.49 6.30
C ILE A 69 0.69 2.42 4.98
N ARG A 70 1.72 1.58 4.93
CA ARG A 70 2.53 1.39 3.72
C ARG A 70 1.73 0.79 2.57
N GLU A 71 1.01 -0.32 2.80
CA GLU A 71 0.12 -0.93 1.79
C GLU A 71 -0.89 0.09 1.28
N HIS A 72 -1.55 0.82 2.19
CA HIS A 72 -2.58 1.77 1.83
C HIS A 72 -2.05 2.91 0.97
N ALA A 73 -0.86 3.43 1.29
CA ALA A 73 -0.24 4.49 0.52
C ALA A 73 0.18 4.03 -0.88
N ILE A 74 0.59 2.77 -1.04
CA ILE A 74 0.86 2.13 -2.34
C ILE A 74 -0.45 1.93 -3.12
N PHE A 75 -1.50 1.44 -2.46
CA PHE A 75 -2.82 1.21 -3.05
C PHE A 75 -3.44 2.49 -3.61
N ILE A 76 -3.34 3.61 -2.87
CA ILE A 76 -3.86 4.90 -3.34
C ILE A 76 -3.22 5.30 -4.67
N GLU A 77 -1.90 5.19 -4.82
CA GLU A 77 -1.24 5.55 -6.09
C GLU A 77 -1.67 4.62 -7.25
N HIS A 78 -1.92 3.32 -6.99
CA HIS A 78 -2.49 2.45 -8.02
C HIS A 78 -3.91 2.88 -8.40
N ALA A 79 -4.74 3.17 -7.40
CA ALA A 79 -6.12 3.58 -7.61
C ALA A 79 -6.20 4.90 -8.40
N GLU A 80 -5.32 5.86 -8.12
CA GLU A 80 -5.25 7.13 -8.85
C GLU A 80 -4.81 6.95 -10.31
N MET A 81 -3.98 5.95 -10.61
CA MET A 81 -3.60 5.59 -11.98
C MET A 81 -4.72 4.88 -12.72
N GLU A 82 -5.33 3.87 -12.11
CA GLU A 82 -6.36 3.03 -12.72
C GLU A 82 -7.67 3.80 -12.91
N TYR A 83 -7.98 4.67 -11.94
CA TYR A 83 -9.18 5.51 -11.93
C TYR A 83 -8.79 6.98 -11.77
N PRO A 84 -8.24 7.62 -12.82
CA PRO A 84 -7.98 9.05 -12.81
C PRO A 84 -9.27 9.79 -12.44
N LYS A 85 -9.18 10.81 -11.57
CA LYS A 85 -10.35 11.58 -11.11
C LYS A 85 -11.24 11.94 -12.30
N ALA A 86 -12.40 11.27 -12.39
CA ALA A 86 -13.42 11.65 -13.34
C ALA A 86 -14.00 12.99 -12.89
N VAL A 87 -13.68 14.05 -13.63
CA VAL A 87 -14.41 15.31 -13.50
C VAL A 87 -15.80 15.06 -14.04
N ALA A 88 -16.81 15.02 -13.17
CA ALA A 88 -18.20 15.01 -13.62
C ALA A 88 -18.41 16.25 -14.50
N PRO A 89 -18.94 16.12 -15.73
CA PRO A 89 -19.26 17.30 -16.52
C PRO A 89 -20.28 18.13 -15.75
N SER A 90 -19.88 19.32 -15.29
CA SER A 90 -20.82 20.28 -14.75
C SER A 90 -21.70 20.73 -15.92
N VAL A 91 -22.90 20.16 -16.04
CA VAL A 91 -23.90 20.69 -16.96
C VAL A 91 -24.25 22.08 -16.44
N MET A 92 -23.64 23.10 -17.04
CA MET A 92 -24.08 24.48 -16.85
C MET A 92 -25.55 24.52 -17.29
N PRO A 93 -26.48 25.06 -16.48
CA PRO A 93 -27.84 25.28 -16.93
C PRO A 93 -27.77 26.15 -18.18
N SER A 94 -28.18 25.61 -19.33
CA SER A 94 -28.34 26.40 -20.55
C SER A 94 -29.36 27.49 -20.26
N GLU A 95 -28.94 28.75 -20.27
CA GLU A 95 -29.83 29.90 -20.23
C GLU A 95 -30.82 29.75 -21.40
N GLN A 96 -32.09 29.51 -21.09
CA GLN A 96 -33.15 29.51 -22.09
C GLN A 96 -33.37 30.95 -22.57
N PRO A 97 -33.24 31.25 -23.87
CA PRO A 97 -33.64 32.56 -24.39
C PRO A 97 -35.17 32.69 -24.35
N GLN A 98 -35.62 33.86 -23.88
CA GLN A 98 -37.03 34.30 -23.84
C GLN A 98 -37.60 34.54 -25.24
#